data_AF-A0A2N8KJV2-F1
#
_entry.id   AF-A0A2N8KJV2-F1
#
_cell.length_a   1.000
_cell.length_b   1.000
_cell.length_c   1.000
_cell.angle_alpha   90.00
_cell.angle_beta   90.00
_cell.angle_gamma   90.00
#
_symmetry.space_group_name_H-M   'P 1'
#
loop_
_entity.id
_entity.type
_entity.pdbx_description
1 polymer ?
#
loop_
_entity_poly.entity_id
_entity_poly.type
_entity_poly.pdbx_seq_one_letter_code
_entity_poly.pdbx_strand_id
1 'polypeptide(L)'
;MLPEPGPSAMLETPATPRVDLQAALMPAPATLPAVPAPAWSCPAFEVLDLTQVTLVASGSERDVYLHPGDQSLLIKIVNRARINEPGRKRPWHKRLHREDAHRVFITELVEYIATTVQQRLRQGNTLMARIAGLVLTSHGLGLAVERIVDARGESAPTLKQLVAAQGFGPELQARLRTFFMDLIDAHVIFNDVSARNIVVGFNANGREGLYLVDGFGPKQLLPLYAWSKTLNKRRLLRKYAELKAKLS
;
A
#
# COMPACT_ATOMS: atom_id res chain seq x y z
N MET A 1 12.84 76.16 70.10
CA MET A 1 11.63 75.42 69.70
C MET A 1 11.74 75.15 68.21
N LEU A 2 12.30 73.99 67.85
CA LEU A 2 12.37 73.49 66.48
C LEU A 2 11.20 72.52 66.33
N PRO A 3 10.32 72.65 65.33
CA PRO A 3 9.26 71.66 65.12
C PRO A 3 9.77 70.45 64.35
N GLU A 4 9.24 69.30 64.77
CA GLU A 4 9.45 67.91 64.35
C GLU A 4 9.31 67.64 62.84
N PRO A 5 9.98 66.59 62.31
CA PRO A 5 9.79 66.13 60.94
C PRO A 5 8.50 65.31 60.78
N GLY A 6 7.66 65.69 59.82
CA GLY A 6 6.49 64.92 59.38
C GLY A 6 6.85 63.65 58.58
N PRO A 7 5.90 62.73 58.37
CA PRO A 7 6.18 61.31 58.10
C PRO A 7 6.77 61.05 56.71
N SER A 8 7.75 60.14 56.69
CA SER A 8 8.40 59.58 55.50
C SER A 8 7.50 58.62 54.72
N ALA A 9 7.61 58.74 53.40
CA ALA A 9 7.58 57.68 52.38
C ALA A 9 6.27 56.93 52.10
N MET A 10 5.64 57.31 50.98
CA MET A 10 5.14 56.33 50.01
C MET A 10 5.82 56.58 48.67
N LEU A 11 6.71 55.67 48.28
CA LEU A 11 7.22 55.55 46.93
C LEU A 11 6.10 55.01 46.04
N GLU A 12 5.61 55.82 45.11
CA GLU A 12 4.78 55.34 44.01
C GLU A 12 5.62 54.46 43.08
N THR A 13 5.30 53.17 43.02
CA THR A 13 5.82 52.25 41.99
C THR A 13 5.08 52.52 40.68
N PRO A 14 5.78 52.61 39.52
CA PRO A 14 5.14 52.99 38.27
C PRO A 14 4.19 51.88 37.78
N ALA A 15 3.01 52.30 37.33
CA ALA A 15 2.05 51.44 36.66
C ALA A 15 2.70 50.79 35.42
N THR A 16 2.79 49.47 35.44
CA THR A 16 3.24 48.66 34.30
C THR A 16 2.15 48.72 33.22
N PRO A 17 2.47 49.07 31.96
CA PRO A 17 1.47 49.06 30.91
C PRO A 17 0.99 47.62 30.70
N ARG A 18 -0.33 47.42 30.74
CA ARG A 18 -0.97 46.22 30.19
C ARG A 18 -0.60 46.15 28.72
N VAL A 19 0.24 45.18 28.36
CA VAL A 19 0.44 44.82 26.97
C VAL A 19 -0.85 44.12 26.54
N ASP A 20 -1.69 44.85 25.83
CA ASP A 20 -2.76 44.25 25.05
C ASP A 20 -2.09 43.29 24.06
N LEU A 21 -2.21 41.98 24.31
CA LEU A 21 -1.98 40.94 23.30
C LEU A 21 -3.11 41.04 22.27
N GLN A 22 -3.05 42.11 21.49
CA GLN A 22 -3.78 42.26 20.25
C GLN A 22 -3.45 41.05 19.40
N ALA A 23 -4.50 40.34 18.97
CA ALA A 23 -4.44 39.20 18.09
C ALA A 23 -3.38 39.42 17.02
N ALA A 24 -2.24 38.74 17.15
CA ALA A 24 -1.24 38.69 16.11
C ALA A 24 -1.95 38.12 14.88
N LEU A 25 -2.27 39.01 13.94
CA LEU A 25 -2.87 38.70 12.66
C LEU A 25 -1.96 37.66 12.02
N MET A 26 -2.35 36.38 12.10
CA MET A 26 -1.67 35.32 11.35
C MET A 26 -1.68 35.78 9.89
N PRO A 27 -0.53 35.92 9.22
CA PRO A 27 -0.53 36.29 7.82
C PRO A 27 -1.38 35.26 7.07
N ALA A 28 -2.32 35.74 6.26
CA ALA A 28 -3.11 34.87 5.40
C ALA A 28 -2.16 33.94 4.63
N PRO A 29 -2.46 32.63 4.51
CA PRO A 29 -1.55 31.69 3.89
C PRO A 29 -1.20 32.18 2.49
N ALA A 30 0.09 32.45 2.26
CA ALA A 30 0.60 32.90 0.98
C ALA A 30 0.19 31.88 -0.09
N THR A 31 -0.78 32.26 -0.92
CA THR A 31 -1.28 31.39 -1.97
C THR A 31 -0.34 31.55 -3.17
N LEU A 32 0.54 30.58 -3.37
CA LEU A 32 1.34 30.53 -4.59
C LEU A 32 0.38 30.30 -5.78
N PRO A 33 0.57 30.99 -6.91
CA PRO A 33 -0.22 30.72 -8.11
C PRO A 33 -0.04 29.25 -8.49
N ALA A 34 -1.15 28.52 -8.57
CA ALA A 34 -1.14 27.12 -8.97
C ALA A 34 -0.52 27.02 -10.36
N VAL A 35 0.59 26.28 -10.48
CA VAL A 35 1.10 25.88 -11.80
C VAL A 35 0.02 24.99 -12.42
N PRO A 36 -0.50 25.29 -13.62
CA PRO A 36 -1.52 24.48 -14.25
C PRO A 36 -0.95 23.07 -14.45
N ALA A 37 -1.51 22.11 -13.71
CA ALA A 37 -1.18 20.71 -13.86
C ALA A 37 -1.77 20.21 -15.20
N PRO A 38 -1.11 19.29 -15.92
CA PRO A 38 -1.59 18.81 -17.21
C PRO A 38 -3.01 18.21 -17.09
N ALA A 39 -3.82 18.29 -18.13
CA ALA A 39 -5.25 17.92 -18.11
C ALA A 39 -5.56 16.45 -17.70
N TRP A 40 -4.54 15.59 -17.56
CA TRP A 40 -4.64 14.21 -17.08
C TRP A 40 -4.08 13.99 -15.67
N SER A 41 -3.59 15.04 -15.00
CA SER A 41 -3.11 14.89 -13.63
C SER A 41 -4.29 14.93 -12.67
N CYS A 42 -4.60 13.79 -12.08
CA CYS A 42 -5.26 13.81 -10.79
C CYS A 42 -4.28 14.47 -9.80
N PRO A 43 -4.67 15.55 -9.08
CA PRO A 43 -3.76 16.21 -8.16
C PRO A 43 -3.29 15.21 -7.10
N ALA A 44 -1.98 15.09 -6.92
CA ALA A 44 -1.38 14.04 -6.08
C ALA A 44 -1.85 14.04 -4.61
N PHE A 45 -2.49 15.13 -4.17
CA PHE A 45 -2.97 15.32 -2.80
C PHE A 45 -4.51 15.44 -2.70
N GLU A 46 -5.23 15.35 -3.82
CA GLU A 46 -6.70 15.36 -3.80
C GLU A 46 -7.24 14.03 -3.27
N VAL A 47 -8.41 14.10 -2.62
CA VAL A 47 -9.15 12.90 -2.21
C VAL A 47 -9.77 12.27 -3.45
N LEU A 48 -9.30 11.09 -3.83
CA LEU A 48 -9.87 10.33 -4.93
C LEU A 48 -11.29 9.88 -4.59
N ASP A 49 -12.28 10.34 -5.33
CA ASP A 49 -13.64 9.87 -5.15
C ASP A 49 -13.84 8.50 -5.82
N LEU A 50 -14.20 7.51 -5.00
CA LEU A 50 -14.48 6.14 -5.43
C LEU A 50 -15.95 5.77 -5.35
N THR A 51 -16.83 6.69 -4.96
CA THR A 51 -18.26 6.39 -4.78
C THR A 51 -18.96 5.96 -6.08
N GLN A 52 -18.48 6.45 -7.23
CA GLN A 52 -19.00 6.12 -8.56
C GLN A 52 -18.05 5.22 -9.37
N VAL A 53 -17.00 4.70 -8.74
CA VAL A 53 -15.93 3.98 -9.44
C VAL A 53 -16.16 2.47 -9.40
N THR A 54 -15.86 1.80 -10.51
CA THR A 54 -16.03 0.36 -10.65
C THR A 54 -15.20 -0.42 -9.62
N LEU A 55 -15.90 -1.17 -8.77
CA LEU A 55 -15.33 -2.18 -7.90
C LEU A 55 -14.88 -3.37 -8.76
N VAL A 56 -13.57 -3.61 -8.84
CA VAL A 56 -12.97 -4.71 -9.61
C VAL A 56 -13.08 -6.02 -8.85
N ALA A 57 -12.82 -5.98 -7.55
CA ALA A 57 -12.90 -7.16 -6.69
C ALA A 57 -13.16 -6.75 -5.24
N SER A 58 -13.93 -7.55 -4.51
CA SER A 58 -14.08 -7.43 -3.06
C SER A 58 -13.59 -8.72 -2.40
N GLY A 59 -12.58 -8.58 -1.54
CA GLY A 59 -11.99 -9.65 -0.74
C GLY A 59 -12.39 -9.56 0.73
N SER A 60 -11.98 -10.56 1.52
CA SER A 60 -12.27 -10.61 2.96
C SER A 60 -11.54 -9.53 3.79
N GLU A 61 -10.46 -8.96 3.25
CA GLU A 61 -9.63 -7.96 3.92
C GLU A 61 -9.64 -6.61 3.19
N ARG A 62 -9.83 -6.61 1.87
CA ARG A 62 -9.69 -5.43 1.02
C ARG A 62 -10.63 -5.43 -0.17
N ASP A 63 -11.02 -4.24 -0.57
CA ASP A 63 -11.73 -3.94 -1.80
C ASP A 63 -10.76 -3.31 -2.80
N VAL A 64 -10.94 -3.59 -4.08
CA VAL A 64 -10.08 -3.14 -5.17
C VAL A 64 -10.92 -2.39 -6.18
N TYR A 65 -10.58 -1.12 -6.39
CA TYR A 65 -11.24 -0.21 -7.32
C TYR A 65 -10.32 0.10 -8.49
N LEU A 66 -10.88 0.40 -9.67
CA LEU A 66 -10.12 1.08 -10.72
C LEU A 66 -9.72 2.47 -10.23
N HIS A 67 -8.60 3.02 -10.69
CA HIS A 67 -8.29 4.42 -10.40
C HIS A 67 -9.07 5.34 -11.36
N PRO A 68 -9.77 6.38 -10.87
CA PRO A 68 -10.71 7.18 -11.67
C PRO A 68 -10.03 7.98 -12.79
N GLY A 69 -8.80 8.44 -12.56
CA GLY A 69 -8.04 9.25 -13.53
C GLY A 69 -6.92 8.52 -14.27
N ASP A 70 -6.65 7.25 -13.95
CA ASP A 70 -5.51 6.50 -14.51
C ASP A 70 -5.85 5.02 -14.61
N GLN A 71 -6.15 4.56 -15.82
CA GLN A 71 -6.58 3.17 -16.04
C GLN A 71 -5.47 2.14 -15.85
N SER A 72 -4.20 2.58 -15.74
CA SER A 72 -3.07 1.71 -15.43
C SER A 72 -2.95 1.39 -13.93
N LEU A 73 -3.79 1.99 -13.09
CA LEU A 73 -3.76 1.84 -11.64
C LEU A 73 -5.04 1.22 -11.08
N LEU A 74 -4.85 0.50 -9.99
CA LEU A 74 -5.88 -0.01 -9.08
C LEU A 74 -5.68 0.62 -7.70
N ILE A 75 -6.76 0.80 -6.97
CA ILE A 75 -6.75 1.31 -5.61
C ILE A 75 -7.26 0.22 -4.68
N LYS A 76 -6.37 -0.27 -3.81
CA LYS A 76 -6.72 -1.23 -2.76
C LYS A 76 -7.07 -0.51 -1.48
N ILE A 77 -8.25 -0.78 -0.94
CA ILE A 77 -8.76 -0.18 0.29
C ILE A 77 -9.08 -1.27 1.28
N VAL A 78 -8.83 -1.01 2.55
CA VAL A 78 -9.23 -1.89 3.64
C VAL A 78 -10.77 -2.01 3.66
N ASN A 79 -11.29 -3.24 3.61
CA ASN A 79 -12.73 -3.47 3.68
C ASN A 79 -13.23 -3.23 5.12
N ARG A 80 -13.77 -2.03 5.37
CA ARG A 80 -14.25 -1.61 6.70
C ARG A 80 -15.48 -2.37 7.16
N ALA A 81 -16.38 -2.73 6.24
CA ALA A 81 -17.59 -3.48 6.55
C ALA A 81 -17.24 -4.83 7.20
N ARG A 82 -16.24 -5.53 6.64
CA ARG A 82 -15.68 -6.79 7.17
C ARG A 82 -14.99 -6.64 8.52
N ILE A 83 -14.29 -5.54 8.75
CA ILE A 83 -13.58 -5.30 10.03
C ILE A 83 -14.59 -5.08 11.16
N ASN A 84 -15.68 -4.38 10.84
CA ASN A 84 -16.73 -4.03 11.78
C ASN A 84 -17.85 -5.07 11.83
N GLU A 85 -17.66 -6.25 11.23
CA GLU A 85 -18.63 -7.36 11.28
C GLU A 85 -18.96 -7.73 12.75
N PRO A 86 -20.25 -7.65 13.15
CA PRO A 86 -20.67 -8.01 14.50
C PRO A 86 -20.24 -9.43 14.87
N GLY A 87 -19.63 -9.61 16.04
CA GLY A 87 -19.16 -10.91 16.52
C GLY A 87 -17.74 -11.30 16.11
N ARG A 88 -17.05 -10.51 15.28
CA ARG A 88 -15.65 -10.77 14.91
C ARG A 88 -14.71 -10.51 16.10
N LYS A 89 -14.22 -11.58 16.73
CA LYS A 89 -13.24 -11.49 17.83
C LYS A 89 -11.89 -11.01 17.31
N ARG A 90 -11.45 -9.81 17.74
CA ARG A 90 -10.10 -9.29 17.48
C ARG A 90 -9.16 -9.75 18.61
N PRO A 91 -8.03 -10.43 18.29
CA PRO A 91 -7.01 -10.76 19.30
C PRO A 91 -6.50 -9.51 20.01
N TRP A 92 -6.30 -9.59 21.32
CA TRP A 92 -5.93 -8.43 22.16
C TRP A 92 -4.64 -7.73 21.67
N HIS A 93 -3.64 -8.50 21.20
CA HIS A 93 -2.38 -7.96 20.70
C HIS A 93 -2.54 -7.10 19.44
N LYS A 94 -3.62 -7.31 18.66
CA LYS A 94 -3.90 -6.48 17.48
C LYS A 94 -4.44 -5.10 17.84
N ARG A 95 -4.94 -4.91 19.07
CA ARG A 95 -5.44 -3.62 19.58
C ARG A 95 -4.31 -2.67 20.01
N LEU A 96 -3.09 -3.20 20.19
CA LEU A 96 -1.91 -2.43 20.58
C LEU A 96 -1.19 -1.79 19.37
N HIS A 97 -1.57 -2.15 18.14
CA HIS A 97 -0.98 -1.56 16.94
C HIS A 97 -1.77 -0.32 16.50
N ARG A 98 -1.10 0.84 16.47
CA ARG A 98 -1.67 2.10 15.98
C ARG A 98 -2.16 2.03 14.52
N GLU A 99 -1.48 1.22 13.71
CA GLU A 99 -1.70 1.06 12.26
C GLU A 99 -2.91 0.17 11.93
N ASP A 100 -3.48 -0.52 12.93
CA ASP A 100 -4.70 -1.32 12.82
C ASP A 100 -4.73 -2.25 11.58
N ALA A 101 -5.75 -2.14 10.72
CA ALA A 101 -5.88 -2.92 9.49
C ALA A 101 -4.97 -2.42 8.34
N HIS A 102 -4.42 -1.21 8.44
CA HIS A 102 -3.50 -0.65 7.44
C HIS A 102 -2.08 -1.21 7.55
N ARG A 103 -1.76 -1.98 8.61
CA ARG A 103 -0.49 -2.73 8.71
C ARG A 103 -0.22 -3.64 7.51
N VAL A 104 -1.27 -4.09 6.81
CA VAL A 104 -1.14 -4.83 5.56
C VAL A 104 -0.38 -3.99 4.53
N PHE A 105 -0.76 -2.72 4.33
CA PHE A 105 -0.10 -1.82 3.38
C PHE A 105 1.38 -1.60 3.72
N ILE A 106 1.70 -1.40 5.00
CA ILE A 106 3.10 -1.26 5.45
C ILE A 106 3.89 -2.50 5.05
N THR A 107 3.33 -3.68 5.27
CA THR A 107 4.06 -4.89 4.93
C THR A 107 4.19 -5.09 3.43
N GLU A 108 3.15 -4.79 2.66
CA GLU A 108 3.25 -4.83 1.19
C GLU A 108 4.35 -3.92 0.68
N LEU A 109 4.42 -2.70 1.23
CA LEU A 109 5.42 -1.72 0.85
C LEU A 109 6.83 -2.18 1.21
N VAL A 110 7.05 -2.70 2.42
CA VAL A 110 8.36 -3.21 2.85
C VAL A 110 8.83 -4.35 1.96
N GLU A 111 7.95 -5.31 1.63
CA GLU A 111 8.33 -6.45 0.79
C GLU A 111 8.57 -6.04 -0.67
N TYR A 112 7.75 -5.11 -1.18
CA TYR A 112 7.96 -4.53 -2.50
C TYR A 112 9.33 -3.83 -2.59
N ILE A 113 9.69 -3.02 -1.59
CA ILE A 113 11.00 -2.37 -1.52
C ILE A 113 12.12 -3.41 -1.47
N ALA A 114 12.02 -4.40 -0.57
CA ALA A 114 13.04 -5.43 -0.40
C ALA A 114 13.31 -6.17 -1.72
N THR A 115 12.24 -6.58 -2.41
CA THR A 115 12.35 -7.29 -3.70
C THR A 115 12.92 -6.40 -4.80
N THR A 116 12.43 -5.15 -4.89
CA THR A 116 12.86 -4.21 -5.93
C THR A 116 14.36 -3.91 -5.81
N VAL A 117 14.84 -3.67 -4.58
CA VAL A 117 16.26 -3.43 -4.30
C VAL A 117 17.10 -4.68 -4.63
N GLN A 118 16.59 -5.87 -4.30
CA GLN A 118 17.30 -7.13 -4.54
C GLN A 118 17.43 -7.48 -6.03
N GLN A 119 16.43 -7.15 -6.85
CA GLN A 119 16.46 -7.40 -8.30
C GLN A 119 17.49 -6.51 -9.03
N ARG A 120 17.81 -5.33 -8.50
CA ARG A 120 18.74 -4.35 -9.12
C ARG A 120 18.44 -4.03 -10.59
N LEU A 121 17.20 -4.22 -11.03
CA LEU A 121 16.77 -3.97 -12.40
C LEU A 121 16.53 -2.47 -12.59
N ARG A 122 17.10 -1.90 -13.65
CA ARG A 122 16.86 -0.49 -14.03
C ARG A 122 15.39 -0.16 -14.27
N GLN A 123 14.59 -1.17 -14.59
CA GLN A 123 13.16 -1.03 -14.92
C GLN A 123 12.23 -1.26 -13.72
N GLY A 124 12.78 -1.47 -12.53
CA GLY A 124 12.02 -1.78 -11.32
C GLY A 124 11.58 -3.24 -11.25
N ASN A 125 10.58 -3.51 -10.40
CA ASN A 125 10.11 -4.87 -10.14
C ASN A 125 9.32 -5.44 -11.33
N THR A 126 9.71 -6.63 -11.81
CA THR A 126 9.05 -7.31 -12.94
C THR A 126 8.25 -8.54 -12.53
N LEU A 127 8.25 -8.91 -11.25
CA LEU A 127 7.60 -10.12 -10.73
C LEU A 127 6.28 -9.81 -9.99
N MET A 128 6.04 -8.53 -9.72
CA MET A 128 4.93 -8.04 -8.91
C MET A 128 4.27 -6.86 -9.58
N ALA A 129 2.98 -6.66 -9.31
CA ALA A 129 2.34 -5.37 -9.54
C ALA A 129 3.05 -4.29 -8.73
N ARG A 130 3.56 -3.26 -9.41
CA ARG A 130 4.32 -2.19 -8.78
C ARG A 130 3.42 -1.35 -7.87
N ILE A 131 3.98 -0.86 -6.76
CA ILE A 131 3.29 0.07 -5.88
C ILE A 131 3.58 1.49 -6.37
N ALA A 132 2.54 2.25 -6.70
CA ALA A 132 2.65 3.66 -7.06
C ALA A 132 2.71 4.55 -5.81
N GLY A 133 1.94 4.21 -4.76
CA GLY A 133 2.00 4.92 -3.49
C GLY A 133 0.74 4.79 -2.66
N LEU A 134 0.69 5.55 -1.58
CA LEU A 134 -0.52 5.74 -0.77
C LEU A 134 -1.33 6.89 -1.34
N VAL A 135 -2.66 6.73 -1.35
CA VAL A 135 -3.61 7.73 -1.84
C VAL A 135 -4.74 7.91 -0.84
N LEU A 136 -5.21 9.13 -0.66
CA LEU A 136 -6.40 9.40 0.13
C LEU A 136 -7.64 9.29 -0.77
N THR A 137 -8.68 8.63 -0.27
CA THR A 137 -9.89 8.36 -1.06
C THR A 137 -11.14 8.64 -0.23
N SER A 138 -12.30 8.74 -0.88
CA SER A 138 -13.59 8.89 -0.19
C SER A 138 -13.94 7.68 0.71
N HIS A 139 -13.27 6.54 0.56
CA HIS A 139 -13.38 5.37 1.44
C HIS A 139 -12.23 5.23 2.45
N GLY A 140 -11.33 6.22 2.53
CA GLY A 140 -10.18 6.26 3.43
C GLY A 140 -8.84 6.07 2.73
N LEU A 141 -7.81 5.70 3.50
CA LEU A 141 -6.48 5.44 2.94
C LEU A 141 -6.49 4.22 2.01
N GLY A 142 -6.00 4.42 0.80
CA GLY A 142 -5.81 3.37 -0.21
C GLY A 142 -4.34 3.18 -0.59
N LEU A 143 -4.03 2.02 -1.13
CA LEU A 143 -2.75 1.70 -1.76
C LEU A 143 -2.96 1.65 -3.27
N ALA A 144 -2.37 2.59 -4.00
CA ALA A 144 -2.36 2.62 -5.45
C ALA A 144 -1.30 1.65 -5.97
N VAL A 145 -1.74 0.70 -6.80
CA VAL A 145 -0.90 -0.34 -7.38
C VAL A 145 -1.14 -0.45 -8.87
N GLU A 146 -0.16 -0.97 -9.58
CA GLU A 146 -0.26 -1.26 -10.99
C GLU A 146 -1.37 -2.25 -11.31
N ARG A 147 -2.14 -1.95 -12.36
CA ARG A 147 -3.11 -2.85 -12.98
C ARG A 147 -2.42 -3.73 -14.00
N ILE A 148 -2.67 -5.03 -13.92
CA ILE A 148 -2.26 -5.99 -14.95
C ILE A 148 -3.46 -6.28 -15.85
N VAL A 149 -3.29 -6.18 -17.16
CA VAL A 149 -4.36 -6.30 -18.15
C VAL A 149 -4.13 -7.45 -19.11
N ASP A 150 -5.20 -8.00 -19.68
CA ASP A 150 -5.08 -8.97 -20.77
C ASP A 150 -4.82 -8.28 -22.12
N ALA A 151 -4.76 -9.07 -23.19
CA ALA A 151 -4.55 -8.54 -24.55
C ALA A 151 -5.69 -7.62 -25.05
N ARG A 152 -6.83 -7.57 -24.37
CA ARG A 152 -7.98 -6.72 -24.68
C ARG A 152 -8.01 -5.44 -23.84
N GLY A 153 -7.08 -5.27 -22.90
CA GLY A 153 -7.06 -4.15 -21.95
C GLY A 153 -7.98 -4.36 -20.74
N GLU A 154 -8.60 -5.53 -20.61
CA GLU A 154 -9.41 -5.89 -19.46
C GLU A 154 -8.54 -6.41 -18.32
N SER A 155 -9.10 -6.54 -17.12
CA SER A 155 -8.33 -7.08 -15.98
C SER A 155 -7.84 -8.50 -16.28
N ALA A 156 -6.53 -8.71 -16.15
CA ALA A 156 -5.91 -9.97 -16.53
C ALA A 156 -6.41 -11.16 -15.69
N PRO A 157 -6.55 -12.35 -16.31
CA PRO A 157 -6.99 -13.54 -15.59
C PRO A 157 -5.94 -14.02 -14.60
N THR A 158 -6.41 -14.52 -13.46
CA THR A 158 -5.58 -15.27 -12.52
C THR A 158 -5.13 -16.59 -13.14
N LEU A 159 -3.99 -17.13 -12.69
CA LEU A 159 -3.50 -18.45 -13.09
C LEU A 159 -4.56 -19.53 -12.82
N LYS A 160 -5.32 -19.42 -11.73
CA LYS A 160 -6.43 -20.31 -11.42
C LYS A 160 -7.51 -20.26 -12.51
N GLN A 161 -7.93 -19.07 -12.93
CA GLN A 161 -8.93 -18.90 -13.99
C GLN A 161 -8.41 -19.41 -15.33
N LEU A 162 -7.15 -19.11 -15.65
CA LEU A 162 -6.52 -19.55 -16.89
C LEU A 162 -6.46 -21.08 -16.98
N VAL A 163 -6.00 -21.74 -15.92
CA VAL A 163 -5.96 -23.22 -15.84
C VAL A 163 -7.36 -23.82 -15.91
N ALA A 164 -8.35 -23.21 -15.27
CA ALA A 164 -9.74 -23.68 -15.35
C ALA A 164 -10.32 -23.57 -16.77
N ALA A 165 -9.89 -22.58 -17.56
CA ALA A 165 -10.40 -22.35 -18.91
C ALA A 165 -9.65 -23.14 -20.01
N GLN A 166 -8.32 -23.28 -19.88
CA GLN A 166 -7.45 -23.78 -20.96
C GLN A 166 -6.64 -25.02 -20.54
N GLY A 167 -6.75 -25.45 -19.29
CA GLY A 167 -5.92 -26.51 -18.72
C GLY A 167 -4.51 -26.04 -18.35
N PHE A 168 -3.75 -26.95 -17.74
CA PHE A 168 -2.39 -26.68 -17.28
C PHE A 168 -1.34 -27.32 -18.18
N GLY A 169 -1.29 -26.86 -19.44
CA GLY A 169 -0.40 -27.38 -20.47
C GLY A 169 1.10 -27.18 -20.19
N PRO A 170 1.97 -27.85 -20.97
CA PRO A 170 3.42 -27.85 -20.75
C PRO A 170 4.06 -26.45 -20.85
N GLU A 171 3.54 -25.58 -21.73
CA GLU A 171 4.04 -24.21 -21.86
C GLU A 171 3.76 -23.39 -20.59
N LEU A 172 2.53 -23.44 -20.07
CA LEU A 172 2.15 -22.72 -18.85
C LEU A 172 2.92 -23.27 -17.63
N GLN A 173 3.16 -24.58 -17.58
CA GLN A 173 4.03 -25.20 -16.57
C GLN A 173 5.47 -24.66 -16.64
N ALA A 174 6.03 -24.52 -17.84
CA ALA A 174 7.38 -23.99 -18.03
C ALA A 174 7.46 -22.51 -17.62
N ARG A 175 6.51 -21.68 -18.07
CA ARG A 175 6.42 -20.26 -17.68
C ARG A 175 6.30 -20.09 -16.16
N LEU A 176 5.44 -20.89 -15.52
CA LEU A 176 5.29 -20.89 -14.06
C LEU A 176 6.56 -21.32 -13.34
N ARG A 177 7.25 -22.35 -13.83
CA ARG A 177 8.53 -22.78 -13.26
C ARG A 177 9.56 -21.66 -13.31
N THR A 178 9.73 -21.02 -14.46
CA THR A 178 10.66 -19.88 -14.63
C THR A 178 10.31 -18.77 -13.66
N PHE A 179 9.03 -18.39 -13.59
CA PHE A 179 8.54 -17.39 -12.65
C PHE A 179 8.93 -17.71 -11.20
N PHE A 180 8.74 -18.95 -10.74
CA PHE A 180 9.14 -19.34 -9.39
C PHE A 180 10.66 -19.34 -9.17
N MET A 181 11.46 -19.62 -10.20
CA MET A 181 12.92 -19.50 -10.09
C MET A 181 13.33 -18.03 -9.93
N ASP A 182 12.71 -17.14 -10.70
CA ASP A 182 12.96 -15.70 -10.59
C ASP A 182 12.59 -15.17 -9.19
N LEU A 183 11.47 -15.65 -8.61
CA LEU A 183 11.09 -15.32 -7.22
C LEU A 183 12.13 -15.81 -6.19
N ILE A 184 12.71 -16.99 -6.40
CA ILE A 184 13.74 -17.55 -5.53
C ILE A 184 15.02 -16.72 -5.63
N ASP A 185 15.42 -16.36 -6.84
CA ASP A 185 16.65 -15.63 -7.12
C ASP A 185 16.57 -14.18 -6.60
N ALA A 186 15.38 -13.57 -6.73
CA ALA A 186 15.06 -12.28 -6.12
C ALA A 186 14.85 -12.35 -4.59
N HIS A 187 14.99 -13.54 -3.98
CA HIS A 187 14.84 -13.79 -2.54
C HIS A 187 13.52 -13.30 -1.94
N VAL A 188 12.43 -13.46 -2.69
CA VAL A 188 11.14 -12.89 -2.26
C VAL A 188 10.51 -13.67 -1.10
N ILE A 189 9.97 -12.96 -0.12
CA ILE A 189 9.42 -13.54 1.11
C ILE A 189 7.89 -13.40 1.12
N PHE A 190 7.21 -14.31 0.44
CA PHE A 190 5.74 -14.31 0.42
C PHE A 190 5.10 -15.08 1.57
N ASN A 191 3.84 -14.76 1.87
CA ASN A 191 3.01 -15.59 2.75
C ASN A 191 2.08 -16.51 1.96
N ASP A 192 1.60 -16.05 0.80
CA ASP A 192 0.68 -16.83 -0.04
C ASP A 192 0.95 -16.64 -1.54
N VAL A 193 1.72 -17.57 -2.12
CA VAL A 193 1.89 -17.71 -3.57
C VAL A 193 0.89 -18.75 -4.05
N SER A 194 -0.38 -18.36 -4.16
CA SER A 194 -1.45 -19.21 -4.68
C SER A 194 -1.78 -18.85 -6.13
N ALA A 195 -2.38 -19.78 -6.87
CA ALA A 195 -2.80 -19.54 -8.25
C ALA A 195 -3.85 -18.41 -8.41
N ARG A 196 -4.47 -17.95 -7.32
CA ARG A 196 -5.40 -16.80 -7.32
C ARG A 196 -4.67 -15.46 -7.26
N ASN A 197 -3.46 -15.47 -6.75
CA ASN A 197 -2.63 -14.29 -6.53
C ASN A 197 -1.63 -14.05 -7.66
N ILE A 198 -1.45 -15.05 -8.52
CA ILE A 198 -0.67 -14.96 -9.75
C ILE A 198 -1.63 -14.62 -10.88
N VAL A 199 -1.32 -13.56 -11.62
CA VAL A 199 -2.06 -13.08 -12.78
C VAL A 199 -1.19 -13.21 -14.02
N VAL A 200 -1.80 -13.54 -15.16
CA VAL A 200 -1.12 -13.72 -16.45
C VAL A 200 -1.60 -12.64 -17.41
N GLY A 201 -0.72 -11.74 -17.81
CA GLY A 201 -1.10 -10.60 -18.66
C GLY A 201 0.04 -9.61 -18.89
N PHE A 202 -0.32 -8.37 -19.16
CA PHE A 202 0.57 -7.27 -19.49
C PHE A 202 0.58 -6.25 -18.36
N ASN A 203 1.78 -5.79 -17.99
CA ASN A 203 1.93 -4.68 -17.05
C ASN A 203 1.70 -3.33 -17.74
N ALA A 204 1.77 -2.21 -16.99
CA ALA A 204 1.54 -0.87 -17.53
C ALA A 204 2.58 -0.44 -18.58
N ASN A 205 3.73 -1.12 -18.64
CA ASN A 205 4.75 -0.91 -19.68
C ASN A 205 4.56 -1.83 -20.89
N GLY A 206 3.48 -2.62 -20.96
CA GLY A 206 3.18 -3.55 -22.04
C GLY A 206 4.00 -4.85 -22.01
N ARG A 207 4.65 -5.20 -20.89
CA ARG A 207 5.40 -6.46 -20.77
C ARG A 207 4.47 -7.61 -20.40
N GLU A 208 4.43 -8.65 -21.23
CA GLU A 208 3.74 -9.90 -20.88
C GLU A 208 4.49 -10.65 -19.78
N GLY A 209 3.76 -11.27 -18.86
CA GLY A 209 4.37 -12.11 -17.83
C GLY A 209 3.38 -12.67 -16.83
N LEU A 210 3.94 -13.37 -15.84
CA LEU A 210 3.27 -13.73 -14.61
C LEU A 210 3.60 -12.67 -13.58
N TYR A 211 2.56 -12.13 -12.93
CA TYR A 211 2.70 -11.07 -11.94
C TYR A 211 1.98 -11.47 -10.66
N LEU A 212 2.59 -11.17 -9.52
CA LEU A 212 1.92 -11.26 -8.23
C LEU A 212 1.18 -9.96 -7.95
N VAL A 213 -0.14 -10.06 -7.76
CA VAL A 213 -1.02 -8.88 -7.61
C VAL A 213 -1.54 -8.70 -6.19
N ASP A 214 -1.49 -9.73 -5.35
CA ASP A 214 -1.94 -9.70 -3.95
C ASP A 214 -1.24 -10.85 -3.20
N GLY A 215 -0.79 -10.67 -1.95
CA GLY A 215 -0.08 -11.75 -1.24
C GLY A 215 1.02 -11.32 -0.27
N PHE A 216 1.11 -10.02 0.04
CA PHE A 216 2.12 -9.48 0.94
C PHE A 216 1.55 -9.26 2.35
N GLY A 217 2.31 -9.63 3.39
CA GLY A 217 1.86 -9.49 4.79
C GLY A 217 2.10 -10.71 5.67
N PRO A 218 2.98 -10.67 6.70
CA PRO A 218 3.29 -11.81 7.54
C PRO A 218 2.04 -12.29 8.27
N LYS A 219 1.68 -13.56 8.07
CA LYS A 219 0.94 -14.32 9.09
C LYS A 219 1.90 -15.06 10.03
N GLN A 220 3.20 -15.04 9.75
CA GLN A 220 4.22 -15.71 10.55
C GLN A 220 5.00 -14.73 11.43
N LEU A 221 5.19 -15.15 12.68
CA LEU A 221 5.83 -14.41 13.76
C LEU A 221 7.37 -14.45 13.72
N LEU A 222 8.03 -14.91 12.63
CA LEU A 222 9.47 -15.20 12.69
C LEU A 222 10.28 -14.82 11.42
N PRO A 223 11.38 -14.03 11.56
CA PRO A 223 12.27 -13.56 10.49
C PRO A 223 13.27 -14.60 9.95
N LEU A 224 13.14 -15.89 10.31
CA LEU A 224 14.12 -16.93 9.98
C LEU A 224 14.34 -17.13 8.47
N TYR A 225 13.30 -16.92 7.66
CA TYR A 225 13.38 -17.04 6.20
C TYR A 225 13.97 -15.80 5.52
N ALA A 226 13.92 -14.63 6.17
CA ALA A 226 14.57 -13.41 5.71
C ALA A 226 16.09 -13.47 5.87
N TRP A 227 16.58 -14.31 6.78
CA TRP A 227 18.01 -14.44 7.08
C TRP A 227 18.69 -15.59 6.33
N SER A 228 17.94 -16.47 5.66
CA SER A 228 18.51 -17.62 4.93
C SER A 228 17.89 -17.80 3.55
N LYS A 229 18.70 -17.51 2.52
CA LYS A 229 18.36 -17.79 1.11
C LYS A 229 18.02 -19.26 0.87
N THR A 230 18.72 -20.17 1.54
CA THR A 230 18.51 -21.62 1.41
C THR A 230 17.16 -22.06 1.97
N LEU A 231 16.78 -21.55 3.16
CA LEU A 231 15.47 -21.88 3.75
C LEU A 231 14.33 -21.29 2.93
N ASN A 232 14.47 -20.05 2.45
CA ASN A 232 13.45 -19.44 1.58
C ASN A 232 13.32 -20.18 0.25
N LYS A 233 14.44 -20.58 -0.39
CA LYS A 233 14.45 -21.41 -1.60
C LYS A 233 13.71 -22.72 -1.41
N ARG A 234 14.01 -23.48 -0.34
CA ARG A 234 13.31 -24.74 -0.02
C ARG A 234 11.81 -24.53 0.16
N ARG A 235 11.41 -23.43 0.81
CA ARG A 235 10.01 -23.07 1.04
C ARG A 235 9.29 -22.75 -0.28
N LEU A 236 9.86 -21.92 -1.13
CA LEU A 236 9.29 -21.56 -2.44
C LEU A 236 9.20 -22.77 -3.37
N LEU A 237 10.22 -23.65 -3.38
CA LEU A 237 10.17 -24.91 -4.13
C LEU A 237 9.04 -25.84 -3.64
N ARG A 238 8.85 -25.95 -2.32
CA ARG A 238 7.72 -26.69 -1.76
C ARG A 238 6.38 -26.10 -2.20
N LYS A 239 6.25 -24.76 -2.15
CA LYS A 239 5.03 -24.06 -2.59
C LYS A 239 4.76 -24.24 -4.07
N TYR A 240 5.81 -24.20 -4.90
CA TYR A 240 5.71 -24.53 -6.33
C TYR A 240 5.21 -25.96 -6.53
N ALA A 241 5.75 -26.95 -5.82
CA ALA A 241 5.31 -28.34 -5.94
C ALA A 241 3.84 -28.52 -5.49
N GLU A 242 3.46 -27.93 -4.35
CA GLU A 242 2.07 -27.93 -3.86
C GLU A 242 1.10 -27.28 -4.86
N LEU A 243 1.49 -26.16 -5.46
CA LEU A 243 0.68 -25.43 -6.42
C LEU A 243 0.58 -26.23 -7.73
N LYS A 244 1.70 -26.77 -8.23
CA LYS A 244 1.71 -27.62 -9.43
C LYS A 244 0.76 -28.82 -9.26
N ALA A 245 0.84 -29.51 -8.12
CA ALA A 245 -0.01 -30.67 -7.83
C ALA A 245 -1.51 -30.34 -7.72
N LYS A 246 -1.88 -29.08 -7.42
CA LYS A 246 -3.28 -28.64 -7.39
C LYS A 246 -3.82 -28.20 -8.75
N LEU A 247 -2.93 -27.92 -9.70
CA LEU A 247 -3.28 -27.44 -11.04
C LEU A 247 -3.17 -28.53 -12.11
N SER A 248 -2.43 -29.60 -11.84
CA SER A 248 -2.42 -30.84 -12.64
C SER A 248 -3.61 -31.72 -12.31
#